data_AF-A0A2I2GEQ0-F1
#
_entry.id   AF-A0A2I2GEQ0-F1
#
_cell.length_a   1.000
_cell.length_b   1.000
_cell.length_c   1.000
_cell.angle_alpha   90.00
_cell.angle_beta   90.00
_cell.angle_gamma   90.00
#
_symmetry.space_group_name_H-M   'P 1'
#
loop_
_entity.id
_entity.type
_entity.pdbx_description
1 polymer ?
#
loop_
_entity_poly.entity_id
_entity_poly.type
_entity_poly.pdbx_seq_one_letter_code
_entity_poly.pdbx_strand_id
1 'polypeptide(L)'
;MGYSLIFQRNYTPMATGLDEVLPIGNVGSEHIVDTSASGSPSEDSTPRGTLEILAAKVPPPRISENFMAPVNDTTNKRCQEWTMEYLCHLVKKGIIGADAIPVVQSKRDPPTHGIGLQPVVNRAPQ
;
A
#
# COMPACT_ATOMS: atom_id res chain seq x y z
N MET A 1 0.71 -16.69 -7.85
CA MET A 1 1.55 -15.47 -7.80
C MET A 1 0.94 -14.52 -6.78
N GLY A 2 1.78 -13.81 -6.01
CA GLY A 2 1.35 -12.89 -4.95
C GLY A 2 1.18 -11.46 -5.45
N TYR A 3 1.33 -10.49 -4.55
CA TYR A 3 1.32 -9.07 -4.90
C TYR A 3 2.69 -8.63 -5.41
N SER A 4 2.69 -7.65 -6.31
CA SER A 4 3.90 -7.03 -6.88
C SER A 4 3.85 -5.52 -6.67
N LEU A 5 5.02 -4.91 -6.44
CA LEU A 5 5.15 -3.46 -6.41
C LEU A 5 5.19 -2.92 -7.84
N ILE A 6 4.29 -1.98 -8.14
CA ILE A 6 4.23 -1.25 -9.41
C ILE A 6 4.36 0.25 -9.16
N PHE A 7 5.03 0.95 -10.06
CA PHE A 7 5.13 2.39 -10.09
C PHE A 7 4.31 2.91 -11.26
N GLN A 8 3.27 3.68 -10.94
CA GLN A 8 2.42 4.33 -11.94
C GLN A 8 2.99 5.72 -12.24
N ARG A 9 3.34 5.96 -13.50
CA ARG A 9 3.88 7.22 -14.02
C ARG A 9 2.78 8.05 -14.64
N ASN A 10 2.85 9.38 -14.51
CA ASN A 10 1.85 10.32 -15.03
C ASN A 10 0.42 9.95 -14.60
N TYR A 11 0.29 9.36 -13.41
CA TYR A 11 -0.97 8.91 -12.85
C TYR A 11 -1.61 10.01 -12.01
N THR A 12 -2.88 10.27 -12.24
CA THR A 12 -3.67 11.25 -11.48
C THR A 12 -4.71 10.51 -10.65
N PRO A 13 -4.54 10.41 -9.31
CA PRO A 13 -5.46 9.66 -8.44
C PRO A 13 -6.92 10.16 -8.51
N MET A 14 -7.13 11.46 -8.74
CA MET A 14 -8.48 12.03 -8.85
C MET A 14 -9.21 11.60 -10.13
N ALA A 15 -8.48 11.19 -11.17
CA ALA A 15 -9.08 10.78 -12.44
C ALA A 15 -9.69 9.36 -12.37
N THR A 16 -9.41 8.60 -11.31
CA THR A 16 -9.84 7.20 -11.16
C THR A 16 -11.04 6.99 -10.25
N GLY A 17 -11.70 8.08 -9.82
CA GLY A 17 -12.91 7.98 -8.98
C GLY A 17 -12.63 7.55 -7.54
N LEU A 18 -11.50 7.94 -6.96
CA LEU A 18 -11.24 7.76 -5.53
C LEU A 18 -12.19 8.62 -4.70
N ASP A 19 -12.69 8.06 -3.60
CA ASP A 19 -13.62 8.76 -2.70
C ASP A 19 -12.93 9.85 -1.86
N GLU A 20 -11.68 9.62 -1.45
CA GLU A 20 -10.94 10.52 -0.56
C GLU A 20 -9.44 10.51 -0.89
N VAL A 21 -8.84 11.71 -0.94
CA VAL A 21 -7.38 11.89 -0.98
C VAL A 21 -6.95 12.57 0.31
N LEU A 22 -6.12 11.88 1.09
CA LEU A 22 -5.63 12.36 2.37
C LEU A 22 -4.15 12.73 2.27
N PRO A 23 -3.77 14.00 2.48
CA PRO A 23 -2.36 14.39 2.55
C PRO A 23 -1.77 13.86 3.85
N ILE A 24 -0.64 13.14 3.74
CA ILE A 24 0.04 12.51 4.90
C ILE A 24 1.39 13.16 5.23
N GLY A 25 1.89 14.03 4.37
CA GLY A 25 3.17 14.71 4.57
C GLY A 25 3.69 15.35 3.29
N ASN A 26 4.76 16.13 3.44
CA ASN A 26 5.50 16.76 2.35
C ASN A 26 6.80 16.02 2.12
N VAL A 27 7.25 15.93 0.86
CA VAL A 27 8.51 15.32 0.46
C VAL A 27 9.33 16.34 -0.31
N GLY A 28 10.62 16.44 0.00
CA GLY A 28 11.55 17.27 -0.76
C GLY A 28 11.75 16.76 -2.19
N SER A 29 11.84 17.67 -3.15
CA SER A 29 12.00 17.34 -4.57
C SER A 29 13.25 16.50 -4.85
N GLU A 30 14.28 16.58 -4.00
CA GLU A 30 15.49 15.76 -4.08
C GLU A 30 15.23 14.25 -3.91
N HIS A 31 14.09 13.87 -3.34
CA HIS A 31 13.70 12.46 -3.16
C HIS A 31 12.86 11.92 -4.32
N ILE A 32 12.50 12.77 -5.28
CA ILE A 32 11.58 12.49 -6.38
C ILE A 32 12.34 12.61 -7.71
N VAL A 33 12.07 11.70 -8.64
CA VAL A 33 12.52 11.83 -10.03
C VAL A 33 11.28 12.09 -10.88
N ASP A 34 11.16 13.31 -11.37
CA ASP A 34 10.01 13.70 -12.18
C ASP A 34 9.96 12.90 -13.48
N THR A 35 8.75 12.49 -13.85
CA THR A 35 8.50 11.93 -15.18
C THR A 35 8.09 13.06 -16.11
N SER A 36 8.49 12.99 -17.38
CA SER A 36 8.14 14.00 -18.39
C SER A 36 6.63 14.27 -18.41
N ALA A 37 6.26 15.53 -18.17
CA ALA A 37 4.87 15.98 -17.99
C ALA A 37 3.95 15.76 -19.21
N SER A 38 4.53 15.48 -20.39
CA SER A 38 3.80 15.20 -21.64
C SER A 38 3.62 13.70 -21.93
N GLY A 39 4.03 12.81 -21.01
CA GLY A 39 3.90 11.37 -21.21
C GLY A 39 2.51 10.84 -20.92
N SER A 40 2.10 9.78 -21.63
CA SER A 40 0.91 9.01 -21.29
C SER A 40 1.10 8.27 -19.94
N PRO A 41 0.00 7.94 -19.23
CA PRO A 41 0.06 7.06 -18.07
C PRO A 41 0.75 5.74 -18.44
N SER A 42 1.68 5.29 -17.59
CA SER A 42 2.39 4.03 -17.79
C SER A 42 2.73 3.39 -16.46
N GLU A 43 2.98 2.08 -16.48
CA GLU A 43 3.36 1.31 -15.30
C GLU A 43 4.74 0.68 -15.52
N ASP A 44 5.60 0.74 -14.51
CA ASP A 44 6.86 0.03 -14.49
C ASP A 44 7.18 -0.50 -13.08
N SER A 45 8.21 -1.31 -12.96
CA SER A 45 8.70 -1.84 -11.67
C SER A 45 10.12 -1.38 -11.36
N THR A 46 10.62 -0.36 -12.08
CA THR A 46 12.01 0.12 -11.96
C THR A 46 12.06 1.36 -11.08
N PRO A 47 12.61 1.27 -9.86
CA PRO A 47 12.69 2.41 -8.96
C PRO A 47 13.70 3.46 -9.48
N ARG A 48 13.32 4.74 -9.44
CA ARG A 48 14.14 5.88 -9.90
C ARG A 48 14.54 6.81 -8.76
N GLY A 49 13.55 7.29 -8.01
CA GLY A 49 13.73 8.22 -6.89
C GLY A 49 14.01 7.54 -5.56
N THR A 50 14.39 8.33 -4.55
CA THR A 50 14.66 7.83 -3.19
C THR A 50 13.42 7.15 -2.60
N LEU A 51 12.23 7.72 -2.81
CA LEU A 51 10.97 7.13 -2.38
C LEU A 51 10.77 5.72 -2.96
N GLU A 52 10.95 5.58 -4.27
CA GLU A 52 10.75 4.32 -4.99
C GLU A 52 11.78 3.26 -4.58
N ILE A 53 13.04 3.68 -4.40
CA ILE A 53 14.11 2.80 -3.92
C ILE A 53 13.79 2.30 -2.50
N LEU A 54 13.22 3.14 -1.63
CA LEU A 54 12.82 2.73 -0.30
C LEU A 54 11.58 1.83 -0.32
N ALA A 55 10.61 2.11 -1.21
CA ALA A 55 9.45 1.25 -1.42
C ALA A 55 9.87 -0.15 -1.87
N ALA A 56 10.80 -0.25 -2.84
CA ALA A 56 11.31 -1.51 -3.36
C ALA A 56 12.06 -2.36 -2.30
N LYS A 57 12.54 -1.74 -1.21
CA LYS A 57 13.17 -2.44 -0.09
C LYS A 57 12.17 -3.08 0.88
N VAL A 58 10.90 -2.64 0.85
CA VAL A 58 9.85 -3.26 1.65
C VAL A 58 9.22 -4.38 0.83
N PRO A 59 9.36 -5.65 1.23
CA PRO A 59 8.88 -6.77 0.43
C PRO A 59 7.36 -6.71 0.33
N PRO A 60 6.78 -6.78 -0.89
CA PRO A 60 5.34 -6.78 -1.08
C PRO A 60 4.72 -8.00 -0.38
N PRO A 61 3.41 -7.94 -0.06
CA PRO A 61 2.72 -9.07 0.54
C PRO A 61 2.84 -10.33 -0.32
N ARG A 62 3.18 -11.45 0.32
CA ARG A 62 3.14 -12.76 -0.34
C ARG A 62 1.69 -13.20 -0.53
N ILE A 63 1.48 -14.25 -1.33
CA ILE A 63 0.18 -14.94 -1.32
C ILE A 63 -0.07 -15.35 0.13
N SER A 64 -1.22 -14.94 0.67
CA SER A 64 -1.65 -15.38 1.99
C SER A 64 -1.69 -16.92 2.00
N GLU A 65 -0.92 -17.53 2.90
CA GLU A 65 -0.93 -18.98 3.05
C GLU A 65 -2.28 -19.47 3.62
N ASN A 66 -2.99 -18.60 4.34
CA ASN A 66 -4.31 -18.88 4.86
C ASN A 66 -5.16 -17.61 4.98
N PHE A 67 -6.00 -17.36 3.97
CA PHE A 67 -6.87 -16.18 3.88
C PHE A 67 -7.84 -16.03 5.06
N MET A 68 -8.16 -17.12 5.77
CA MET A 68 -9.07 -17.12 6.92
C MET A 68 -8.35 -16.89 8.26
N ALA A 69 -7.02 -16.87 8.29
CA ALA A 69 -6.27 -16.63 9.51
C ALA A 69 -6.06 -15.12 9.75
N PRO A 70 -5.98 -14.68 11.03
CA PRO A 70 -5.67 -13.30 11.37
C PRO A 70 -4.43 -12.79 10.64
N VAL A 71 -4.48 -11.50 10.31
CA VAL A 71 -3.37 -10.77 9.70
C VAL A 71 -2.19 -10.78 10.65
N ASN A 72 -1.04 -11.19 10.14
CA ASN A 72 0.22 -11.18 10.86
C ASN A 72 1.34 -10.67 9.94
N ASP A 73 2.44 -10.19 10.51
CA ASP A 73 3.54 -9.55 9.78
C ASP A 73 4.36 -10.53 8.91
N THR A 74 4.00 -11.82 8.86
CA THR A 74 4.82 -12.88 8.26
C THR A 74 4.09 -13.69 7.19
N THR A 75 2.95 -14.32 7.50
CA THR A 75 2.23 -15.25 6.60
C THR A 75 0.97 -14.65 5.97
N ASN A 76 0.40 -13.61 6.58
CA ASN A 76 -0.86 -12.96 6.16
C ASN A 76 -0.75 -11.43 6.11
N LYS A 77 0.37 -10.92 5.58
CA LYS A 77 0.55 -9.48 5.32
C LYS A 77 -0.44 -9.02 4.26
N ARG A 78 -1.10 -7.86 4.42
CA ARG A 78 -1.91 -7.24 3.36
C ARG A 78 -1.22 -5.96 2.87
N CYS A 79 -1.78 -5.34 1.84
CA CYS A 79 -1.26 -4.11 1.28
C CYS A 79 -1.21 -2.97 2.32
N GLN A 80 -2.13 -2.95 3.30
CA GLN A 80 -2.14 -1.94 4.36
C GLN A 80 -0.94 -2.04 5.31
N GLU A 81 -0.52 -3.27 5.65
CA GLU A 81 0.65 -3.53 6.48
C GLU A 81 1.93 -3.14 5.73
N TRP A 82 2.00 -3.43 4.43
CA TRP A 82 3.08 -2.95 3.57
C TRP A 82 3.17 -1.41 3.58
N THR A 83 2.03 -0.72 3.45
CA THR A 83 1.97 0.75 3.49
C THR A 83 2.49 1.29 4.82
N MET A 84 2.10 0.69 5.95
CA MET A 84 2.57 1.12 7.27
C MET A 84 4.08 0.91 7.46
N GLU A 85 4.62 -0.22 7.01
CA GLU A 85 6.06 -0.47 7.04
C GLU A 85 6.83 0.54 6.19
N TYR A 86 6.35 0.81 4.97
CA TYR A 86 6.96 1.80 4.09
C TYR A 86 6.97 3.20 4.71
N LEU A 87 5.85 3.65 5.28
CA LEU A 87 5.78 4.95 5.97
C LEU A 87 6.71 5.02 7.18
N CYS A 88 6.78 3.95 7.97
CA CYS A 88 7.75 3.85 9.08
C CYS A 88 9.19 4.01 8.57
N HIS A 89 9.51 3.45 7.40
CA HIS A 89 10.83 3.60 6.79
C HIS A 89 11.11 5.05 6.35
N LEU A 90 10.13 5.73 5.76
CA LEU A 90 10.28 7.13 5.36
C LEU A 90 10.47 8.05 6.57
N VAL A 91 9.70 7.85 7.64
CA VAL A 91 9.84 8.61 8.90
C VAL A 91 11.21 8.39 9.54
N LYS A 92 11.67 7.14 9.63
CA LYS A 92 13.01 6.82 10.16
C LYS A 92 14.14 7.46 9.35
N LYS A 93 13.91 7.73 8.06
CA LYS A 93 14.85 8.41 7.18
C LYS A 93 14.71 9.94 7.18
N GLY A 94 13.72 10.48 7.90
CA GLY A 94 13.45 11.91 7.95
C GLY A 94 12.88 12.49 6.66
N ILE A 95 12.35 11.63 5.77
CA ILE A 95 11.83 12.05 4.46
C ILE A 95 10.42 12.65 4.60
N ILE A 96 9.65 12.15 5.57
CA ILE A 96 8.34 12.69 5.96
C ILE A 96 8.28 12.83 7.48
N GLY A 97 7.37 13.68 7.96
CA GLY A 97 7.12 13.87 9.39
C GLY A 97 6.49 12.63 10.07
N ALA A 98 6.77 12.46 11.36
CA ALA A 98 6.25 11.34 12.15
C ALA A 98 4.73 11.39 12.34
N ASP A 99 4.11 12.55 12.13
CA ASP A 99 2.67 12.80 12.11
C ASP A 99 1.94 12.05 10.98
N ALA A 100 2.66 11.59 9.94
CA ALA A 100 2.10 10.74 8.90
C ALA A 100 1.54 9.41 9.44
N ILE A 101 2.19 8.84 10.46
CA ILE A 101 1.85 7.51 11.02
C ILE A 101 0.45 7.49 11.65
N PRO A 102 0.10 8.37 12.61
CA PRO A 102 -1.23 8.36 13.21
C PRO A 102 -2.34 8.66 12.19
N VAL A 103 -2.08 9.49 11.18
CA VAL A 103 -3.04 9.81 10.11
C VAL A 103 -3.41 8.55 9.33
N VAL A 104 -2.41 7.79 8.85
CA VAL A 104 -2.67 6.57 8.08
C VAL A 104 -3.21 5.45 8.95
N GLN A 105 -2.72 5.32 10.18
CA GLN A 105 -3.23 4.33 11.13
C GLN A 105 -4.73 4.52 11.42
N SER A 106 -5.23 5.76 11.41
CA SER A 106 -6.66 6.06 11.63
C SER A 106 -7.58 5.60 10.48
N LYS A 107 -7.03 5.42 9.28
CA LYS A 107 -7.75 4.98 8.07
C LYS A 107 -7.58 3.48 7.80
N ARG A 108 -6.76 2.79 8.59
CA ARG A 108 -6.46 1.37 8.39
C ARG A 108 -7.60 0.51 8.90
N ASP A 109 -7.92 -0.54 8.14
CA ASP A 109 -8.91 -1.51 8.57
C ASP A 109 -8.38 -2.32 9.77
N PRO A 110 -9.25 -2.67 10.72
CA PRO A 110 -8.84 -3.52 11.82
C PRO A 110 -8.29 -4.87 11.29
N PRO A 111 -7.40 -5.54 12.05
CA PRO A 111 -6.84 -6.84 11.64
C PRO A 111 -7.89 -7.94 11.39
N THR A 112 -9.11 -7.75 11.90
CA THR A 112 -10.26 -8.65 11.74
C THR A 112 -11.13 -8.32 10.53
N HIS A 113 -10.88 -7.22 9.83
CA HIS A 113 -11.65 -6.84 8.64
C HIS A 113 -11.45 -7.86 7.51
N GLY A 114 -12.55 -8.39 6.96
CA GLY A 114 -12.54 -9.48 5.99
C GLY A 114 -12.58 -10.90 6.59
N ILE A 115 -12.37 -11.05 7.91
CA ILE A 115 -12.57 -12.32 8.64
C ILE A 115 -14.05 -12.43 9.00
N GLY A 116 -14.90 -12.69 8.01
CA GLY A 116 -16.35 -12.66 8.21
C GLY A 116 -17.21 -13.36 7.17
N LEU A 117 -16.64 -14.05 6.18
CA LEU A 117 -17.42 -14.91 5.30
C LEU A 117 -17.84 -16.16 6.09
N GLN A 118 -19.07 -16.13 6.62
CA GLN A 118 -19.73 -17.32 7.13
C GLN A 118 -19.80 -18.35 5.99
N PRO A 119 -19.45 -19.62 6.22
CA PRO A 119 -19.76 -20.69 5.28
C PRO A 119 -21.26 -20.63 4.96
N VAL A 120 -21.63 -20.65 3.67
CA VAL A 120 -23.01 -20.97 3.30
C VAL A 120 -23.25 -22.38 3.80
N VAL A 121 -23.94 -22.52 4.94
CA VAL A 121 -24.50 -23.81 5.34
C VAL A 121 -25.53 -24.16 4.27
N ASN A 122 -25.15 -25.05 3.37
CA ASN A 122 -26.09 -25.70 2.46
C ASN A 122 -27.11 -26.44 3.34
N ARG A 123 -28.31 -25.85 3.51
CA ARG A 123 -29.47 -26.60 3.98
C ARG A 123 -29.80 -27.63 2.90
N ALA A 124 -29.60 -28.91 3.22
CA ALA A 124 -30.12 -30.00 2.41
C ALA A 124 -31.66 -29.91 2.35
N PRO A 125 -32.29 -30.12 1.18
CA PRO A 125 -33.74 -30.21 1.10
C PRO A 125 -34.23 -31.50 1.77
N GLN A 126 -35.33 -31.38 2.51
CA GLN A 126 -36.11 -32.50 3.06
C GLN A 126 -36.91 -33.20 1.96
#